data_AF-A0A935TZT3-F1
#
_entry.id   AF-A0A935TZT3-F1
#
_cell.length_a   1.000
_cell.length_b   1.000
_cell.length_c   1.000
_cell.angle_alpha   90.00
_cell.angle_beta   90.00
_cell.angle_gamma   90.00
#
_symmetry.space_group_name_H-M   'P 1'
#
loop_
_entity.id
_entity.type
_entity.pdbx_description
1 polymer ?
#
loop_
_entity_poly.entity_id
_entity_poly.type
_entity_poly.pdbx_seq_one_letter_code
_entity_poly.pdbx_strand_id
1 'polypeptide(L)'
;MDARSSLATGVEQVGHLAIRQPAIIYFLQRELWSRDGDAFAAGLALAHRVVDELATMAGGSLPRLSHHSLAAAIDEVRRGGCERQTVRWIRDQIDELEVVLTRTEEDAVATVIAGVLWAAARAQLPETRVAVAAS
;
A
#
# COMPACT_ATOMS: atom_id res chain seq x y z
N MET A 1 20.66 18.26 -3.47
CA MET A 1 20.57 16.84 -3.09
C MET A 1 21.09 16.04 -4.26
N ASP A 2 22.10 15.19 -4.06
CA ASP A 2 22.82 14.52 -5.15
C ASP A 2 22.01 13.33 -5.68
N ALA A 3 21.78 13.22 -6.99
CA ALA A 3 20.88 12.21 -7.58
C ALA A 3 21.26 10.76 -7.22
N ARG A 4 22.56 10.51 -7.01
CA ARG A 4 23.08 9.22 -6.53
C ARG A 4 22.63 8.87 -5.10
N SER A 5 22.49 9.88 -4.24
CA SER A 5 22.00 9.68 -2.87
C SER A 5 20.51 9.36 -2.86
N SER A 6 19.72 10.00 -3.73
CA SER A 6 18.28 9.73 -3.87
C SER A 6 18.00 8.32 -4.40
N LEU A 7 18.76 7.87 -5.41
CA LEU A 7 18.65 6.52 -5.95
C LEU A 7 19.02 5.43 -4.93
N ALA A 8 20.06 5.66 -4.12
CA ALA A 8 20.45 4.72 -3.07
C ALA A 8 19.32 4.52 -2.05
N THR A 9 18.65 5.61 -1.66
CA THR A 9 17.49 5.58 -0.77
C THR A 9 16.31 4.84 -1.41
N GLY A 10 16.00 5.08 -2.68
CA GLY A 10 14.90 4.38 -3.37
C GLY A 10 15.13 2.87 -3.48
N VAL A 11 16.35 2.43 -3.78
CA VAL A 11 16.70 1.00 -3.85
C VAL A 11 16.59 0.34 -2.47
N GLU A 12 17.05 1.02 -1.42
CA GLU A 12 16.96 0.51 -0.05
C GLU A 12 15.50 0.38 0.41
N GLN A 13 14.66 1.37 0.13
CA GLN A 13 13.23 1.36 0.42
C GLN A 13 12.51 0.20 -0.28
N VAL A 14 12.73 0.02 -1.58
CA VAL A 14 12.13 -1.09 -2.34
C VAL A 14 12.64 -2.43 -1.83
N GLY A 15 13.93 -2.54 -1.52
CA GLY A 15 14.53 -3.74 -0.93
C GLY A 15 13.91 -4.10 0.43
N HIS A 16 13.72 -3.11 1.30
CA HIS A 16 13.07 -3.27 2.59
C HIS A 16 11.63 -3.80 2.44
N LEU A 17 10.85 -3.14 1.57
CA LEU A 17 9.46 -3.53 1.30
C LEU A 17 9.39 -4.94 0.69
N ALA A 18 10.28 -5.29 -0.23
CA ALA A 18 10.31 -6.61 -0.86
C ALA A 18 10.64 -7.74 0.13
N ILE A 19 11.55 -7.50 1.09
CA ILE A 19 11.91 -8.50 2.11
C ILE A 19 10.78 -8.70 3.12
N ARG A 20 10.14 -7.60 3.55
CA ARG A 20 9.14 -7.61 4.63
C ARG A 20 7.74 -7.94 4.11
N GLN A 21 7.39 -7.45 2.94
CA GLN A 21 6.05 -7.50 2.36
C GLN A 21 6.09 -7.87 0.86
N PRO A 22 6.63 -9.04 0.48
CA PRO A 22 6.74 -9.43 -0.92
C PRO A 22 5.38 -9.48 -1.64
N ALA A 23 4.31 -9.83 -0.92
CA ALA A 23 2.96 -9.86 -1.48
C ALA A 23 2.48 -8.48 -1.95
N ILE A 24 2.91 -7.39 -1.30
CA ILE A 24 2.59 -6.02 -1.71
C ILE A 24 3.27 -5.71 -3.04
N ILE A 25 4.55 -6.08 -3.23
CA ILE A 25 5.26 -5.84 -4.50
C ILE A 25 4.54 -6.49 -5.67
N TYR A 26 4.21 -7.78 -5.56
CA TYR A 26 3.48 -8.49 -6.62
C TYR A 26 2.09 -7.94 -6.84
N PHE A 27 1.41 -7.50 -5.77
CA PHE A 27 0.10 -6.89 -5.87
C PHE A 27 0.16 -5.55 -6.63
N LEU A 28 1.07 -4.66 -6.25
CA LEU A 28 1.31 -3.40 -6.96
C LEU A 28 1.65 -3.64 -8.42
N GLN A 29 2.53 -4.61 -8.71
CA GLN A 29 2.89 -4.95 -10.07
C GLN A 29 1.67 -5.44 -10.86
N ARG A 30 0.84 -6.30 -10.27
CA ARG A 30 -0.35 -6.81 -10.96
C ARG A 30 -1.37 -5.72 -11.27
N GLU A 31 -1.56 -4.77 -10.36
CA GLU A 31 -2.63 -3.77 -10.49
C GLU A 31 -2.19 -2.48 -11.20
N LEU A 32 -0.89 -2.12 -11.16
CA LEU A 32 -0.39 -0.82 -11.61
C LEU A 32 0.65 -0.90 -12.73
N TRP A 33 1.01 -2.08 -13.20
CA TRP A 33 2.00 -2.19 -14.28
C TRP A 33 1.48 -1.59 -15.59
N SER A 34 2.22 -0.61 -16.08
CA SER A 34 2.01 0.07 -17.36
C SER A 34 3.31 0.09 -18.15
N ARG A 35 3.28 0.67 -19.35
CA ARG A 35 4.45 0.74 -20.24
C ARG A 35 5.48 1.78 -19.79
N ASP A 36 5.02 2.91 -19.26
CA ASP A 36 5.86 3.97 -18.68
C ASP A 36 6.33 3.62 -17.26
N GLY A 37 5.52 2.86 -16.51
CA GLY A 37 5.85 2.39 -15.17
C GLY A 37 5.60 3.43 -14.07
N ASP A 38 5.03 4.59 -14.40
CA ASP A 38 4.87 5.72 -13.49
C ASP A 38 3.89 5.37 -12.35
N ALA A 39 2.74 4.77 -12.68
CA ALA A 39 1.78 4.30 -11.67
C ALA A 39 2.39 3.27 -10.72
N PHE A 40 3.20 2.34 -11.24
CA PHE A 40 3.88 1.34 -10.43
C PHE A 40 4.95 1.96 -9.52
N ALA A 41 5.75 2.90 -10.04
CA ALA A 41 6.76 3.62 -9.27
C ALA A 41 6.12 4.44 -8.14
N ALA A 42 5.04 5.16 -8.43
CA ALA A 42 4.25 5.89 -7.44
C ALA A 42 3.66 4.94 -6.37
N GLY A 43 3.09 3.81 -6.80
CA GLY A 43 2.57 2.77 -5.91
C GLY A 43 3.63 2.19 -4.98
N LEU A 44 4.85 1.95 -5.46
CA LEU A 44 5.97 1.48 -4.62
C LEU A 44 6.36 2.51 -3.55
N ALA A 45 6.52 3.77 -3.96
CA ALA A 45 6.89 4.85 -3.04
C ALA A 45 5.84 5.02 -1.93
N LEU A 46 4.55 5.04 -2.29
CA LEU A 46 3.46 5.17 -1.33
C LEU A 46 3.30 3.95 -0.44
N ALA A 47 3.40 2.74 -1.00
CA ALA A 47 3.30 1.53 -0.20
C ALA A 47 4.40 1.45 0.85
N HIS A 48 5.63 1.89 0.51
CA HIS A 48 6.70 2.01 1.49
C HIS A 48 6.34 2.99 2.61
N ARG A 49 5.94 4.22 2.29
CA ARG A 49 5.54 5.24 3.28
C ARG A 49 4.43 4.72 4.20
N VAL A 50 3.40 4.13 3.62
CA VAL A 50 2.24 3.57 4.35
C VAL A 50 2.68 2.44 5.28
N VAL A 51 3.47 1.49 4.80
CA VAL A 51 3.90 0.34 5.61
C VAL A 51 4.77 0.80 6.79
N ASP A 52 5.67 1.75 6.57
CA ASP A 52 6.52 2.32 7.64
C ASP A 52 5.71 3.12 8.67
N GLU A 53 4.75 3.91 8.22
CA GLU A 53 3.86 4.67 9.11
C GLU A 53 2.99 3.74 9.95
N LEU A 54 2.38 2.73 9.33
CA LEU A 54 1.59 1.72 10.04
C LEU A 54 2.45 0.93 11.04
N ALA A 55 3.68 0.56 10.67
CA ALA A 55 4.61 -0.09 11.59
C ALA A 55 4.94 0.80 12.79
N THR A 56 5.19 2.09 12.54
CA THR A 56 5.45 3.08 13.59
C THR A 56 4.26 3.20 14.54
N MET A 57 3.04 3.33 14.02
CA MET A 57 1.81 3.39 14.82
C MET A 57 1.55 2.10 15.61
N ALA A 58 1.87 0.94 15.04
CA ALA A 58 1.74 -0.36 15.70
C ALA A 58 2.83 -0.63 16.77
N GLY A 59 3.82 0.26 16.91
CA GLY A 59 4.94 0.08 17.83
C GLY A 59 5.89 -1.05 17.43
N GLY A 60 5.92 -1.44 16.15
CA GLY A 60 6.70 -2.57 15.67
C GLY A 60 6.39 -2.96 14.23
N SER A 61 6.87 -4.10 13.76
CA SER A 61 6.66 -4.50 12.38
C SER A 61 5.19 -4.86 12.10
N LEU A 62 4.66 -4.40 10.96
CA LEU A 62 3.37 -4.84 10.44
C LEU A 62 3.38 -6.37 10.21
N PRO A 63 2.28 -7.10 10.53
CA PRO A 63 2.11 -8.47 10.07
C PRO A 63 2.30 -8.60 8.55
N ARG A 64 2.86 -9.74 8.11
CA ARG A 64 3.02 -10.01 6.68
C ARG A 64 1.65 -10.16 6.03
N LEU A 65 1.38 -9.39 4.98
CA LEU A 65 0.14 -9.52 4.21
C LEU A 65 0.25 -10.69 3.23
N SER A 66 -0.89 -11.34 2.97
CA SER A 66 -0.99 -12.39 1.97
C SER A 66 -1.63 -11.87 0.68
N HIS A 67 -1.41 -12.55 -0.44
CA HIS A 67 -2.10 -12.23 -1.69
C HIS A 67 -3.63 -12.29 -1.56
N HIS A 68 -4.14 -13.23 -0.76
CA HIS A 68 -5.57 -13.35 -0.50
C HIS A 68 -6.11 -12.16 0.28
N SER A 69 -5.42 -11.70 1.33
CA SER A 69 -5.88 -10.54 2.10
C SER A 69 -5.87 -9.26 1.26
N LEU A 70 -4.86 -9.08 0.40
CA LEU A 70 -4.78 -7.95 -0.52
C LEU A 70 -5.88 -7.99 -1.59
N ALA A 71 -6.15 -9.16 -2.17
CA ALA A 71 -7.23 -9.35 -3.14
C ALA A 71 -8.61 -9.07 -2.51
N ALA A 72 -8.88 -9.60 -1.32
CA ALA A 72 -10.14 -9.34 -0.62
C ALA A 72 -10.29 -7.85 -0.26
N ALA A 73 -9.20 -7.19 0.10
CA ALA A 73 -9.22 -5.78 0.46
C ALA A 73 -9.48 -4.86 -0.74
N ILE A 74 -8.83 -5.10 -1.88
CA ILE A 74 -9.03 -4.26 -3.07
C ILE A 74 -10.45 -4.39 -3.63
N ASP A 75 -11.04 -5.58 -3.55
CA ASP A 75 -12.43 -5.80 -3.97
C ASP A 75 -13.41 -5.01 -3.09
N GLU A 76 -13.15 -4.92 -1.79
CA GLU A 76 -13.96 -4.11 -0.86
C GLU A 76 -13.84 -2.62 -1.16
N VAL A 77 -12.62 -2.13 -1.40
CA VAL A 77 -12.36 -0.73 -1.78
C VAL A 77 -13.10 -0.39 -3.07
N ARG A 78 -13.05 -1.27 -4.08
CA ARG A 78 -13.76 -1.09 -5.37
C ARG A 78 -15.28 -1.06 -5.22
N ARG A 79 -15.83 -1.69 -4.19
CA ARG A 79 -17.27 -1.62 -3.85
C ARG A 79 -17.64 -0.37 -3.04
N GLY A 80 -16.68 0.51 -2.77
CA GLY A 80 -16.90 1.75 -2.01
C GLY A 80 -16.71 1.60 -0.51
N GLY A 81 -16.05 0.52 -0.04
CA GLY A 81 -15.75 0.30 1.38
C GLY A 81 -14.68 1.23 1.96
N CYS A 82 -14.03 2.07 1.13
CA CYS A 82 -13.01 3.00 1.59
C CYS A 82 -13.60 4.37 1.97
N GLU A 83 -13.25 4.86 3.15
CA GLU A 83 -13.69 6.17 3.62
C GLU A 83 -13.13 7.30 2.76
N ARG A 84 -13.96 8.32 2.50
CA ARG A 84 -13.56 9.49 1.68
C ARG A 84 -12.34 10.23 2.24
N GLN A 85 -12.20 10.24 3.57
CA GLN A 85 -11.06 10.88 4.23
C GLN A 85 -9.75 10.14 3.92
N THR A 86 -9.77 8.81 3.96
CA THR A 86 -8.63 7.97 3.58
C THR A 86 -8.22 8.20 2.14
N VAL A 87 -9.18 8.20 1.20
CA VAL A 87 -8.89 8.47 -0.22
C VAL A 87 -8.28 9.85 -0.42
N ARG A 88 -8.79 10.88 0.29
CA ARG A 88 -8.23 12.23 0.22
C ARG A 88 -6.79 12.27 0.72
N TRP A 89 -6.53 11.67 1.88
CA TRP A 89 -5.18 11.59 2.42
C TRP A 89 -4.21 10.88 1.47
N ILE A 90 -4.62 9.78 0.82
CA ILE A 90 -3.79 9.10 -0.18
C ILE A 90 -3.47 10.03 -1.36
N ARG A 91 -4.45 10.80 -1.83
CA ARG A 91 -4.23 11.76 -2.94
C ARG A 91 -3.28 12.87 -2.54
N ASP A 92 -3.41 13.41 -1.34
CA ASP A 92 -2.46 14.40 -0.80
C ASP A 92 -1.03 13.80 -0.79
N GLN A 93 -0.88 12.51 -0.49
CA GLN A 93 0.41 11.81 -0.57
C GLN A 93 0.91 11.57 -2.00
N ILE A 94 0.01 11.36 -2.97
CA ILE A 94 0.35 11.27 -4.40
C ILE A 94 0.90 12.62 -4.90
N ASP A 95 0.28 13.73 -4.50
CA ASP A 95 0.69 15.09 -4.91
C ASP A 95 2.12 15.44 -4.45
N GLU A 96 2.62 14.77 -3.41
CA GLU A 96 3.99 14.91 -2.91
C GLU A 96 5.03 14.05 -3.66
N LEU A 97 4.61 13.26 -4.65
CA LEU A 97 5.51 12.42 -5.44
C LEU A 97 6.13 13.20 -6.60
N GLU A 98 7.40 12.92 -6.89
CA GLU A 98 8.10 13.42 -8.08
C GLU A 98 7.79 12.54 -9.32
N VAL A 99 6.53 12.10 -9.47
CA VAL A 99 6.05 11.28 -10.58
C VAL A 99 4.81 11.93 -11.18
N VAL A 100 4.80 12.13 -12.49
CA VAL A 100 3.64 12.69 -13.19
C VAL A 100 2.67 11.57 -13.50
N LEU A 101 1.47 11.62 -12.92
CA LEU A 101 0.42 10.66 -13.19
C LEU A 101 -0.67 11.29 -14.05
N THR A 102 -1.21 10.51 -14.98
CA THR A 102 -2.52 10.80 -15.53
C THR A 102 -3.59 10.62 -14.46
N ARG A 103 -4.75 11.25 -14.64
CA ARG A 103 -5.89 11.09 -13.72
C ARG A 103 -6.28 9.62 -13.50
N THR A 104 -6.23 8.80 -14.55
CA THR A 104 -6.55 7.37 -14.46
C THR A 104 -5.53 6.61 -13.63
N GLU A 105 -4.24 6.94 -13.76
CA GLU A 105 -3.18 6.35 -12.95
C GLU A 105 -3.27 6.79 -11.50
N GLU A 106 -3.53 8.07 -11.24
CA GLU A 106 -3.76 8.59 -9.89
C GLU A 106 -4.91 7.83 -9.20
N ASP A 107 -6.06 7.68 -9.88
CA ASP A 107 -7.20 6.93 -9.36
C ASP A 107 -6.87 5.44 -9.11
N ALA A 108 -6.09 4.83 -10.00
CA ALA A 108 -5.63 3.45 -9.84
C ALA A 108 -4.68 3.31 -8.63
N VAL A 109 -3.68 4.18 -8.52
CA VAL A 109 -2.73 4.22 -7.40
C VAL A 109 -3.48 4.43 -6.09
N ALA A 110 -4.38 5.42 -6.02
CA ALA A 110 -5.16 5.69 -4.83
C ALA A 110 -5.99 4.48 -4.38
N THR A 111 -6.64 3.81 -5.33
CA THR A 111 -7.44 2.60 -5.09
C THR A 111 -6.59 1.44 -4.58
N VAL A 112 -5.43 1.20 -5.20
CA VAL A 112 -4.53 0.11 -4.84
C VAL A 112 -3.89 0.34 -3.46
N ILE A 113 -3.46 1.57 -3.17
CA ILE A 113 -2.92 1.94 -1.85
C ILE A 113 -3.99 1.86 -0.76
N ALA A 114 -5.22 2.27 -1.05
CA ALA A 114 -6.35 2.04 -0.13
C ALA A 114 -6.54 0.54 0.16
N GLY A 115 -6.39 -0.33 -0.85
CA GLY A 115 -6.42 -1.78 -0.67
C GLY A 115 -5.32 -2.29 0.28
N VAL A 116 -4.11 -1.75 0.18
CA VAL A 116 -3.00 -2.08 1.10
C VAL A 116 -3.31 -1.65 2.53
N LEU A 117 -3.77 -0.41 2.72
CA LEU A 117 -4.19 0.11 4.04
C LEU A 117 -5.28 -0.76 4.66
N TRP A 118 -6.29 -1.12 3.87
CA TRP A 118 -7.42 -1.92 4.32
C TRP A 118 -7.00 -3.34 4.72
N ALA A 119 -6.14 -3.98 3.91
CA ALA A 119 -5.57 -5.28 4.25
C ALA A 119 -4.74 -5.22 5.55
N ALA A 120 -3.94 -4.16 5.71
CA ALA A 120 -3.12 -3.95 6.90
C ALA A 120 -3.96 -3.68 8.16
N ALA A 121 -5.01 -2.86 8.06
CA ALA A 121 -5.94 -2.62 9.16
C ALA A 121 -6.61 -3.93 9.61
N ARG A 122 -7.08 -4.76 8.66
CA ARG A 122 -7.68 -6.06 8.97
C ARG A 122 -6.69 -7.05 9.59
N ALA A 123 -5.42 -7.01 9.20
CA ALA A 123 -4.39 -7.87 9.78
C ALA A 123 -3.99 -7.45 11.21
N GLN A 124 -4.15 -6.16 11.55
CA GLN A 124 -3.85 -5.62 12.87
C GLN A 124 -5.02 -5.75 13.85
N LEU A 125 -6.27 -5.77 13.36
CA LEU A 125 -7.40 -6.18 14.17
C LEU A 125 -7.19 -7.66 14.51
N PRO A 126 -6.90 -8.02 15.77
CA PRO A 126 -6.86 -9.42 16.14
C PRO A 126 -8.20 -10.03 15.74
N GLU A 127 -8.20 -11.23 15.17
CA GLU A 127 -9.44 -11.98 15.00
C GLU A 127 -10.16 -11.96 16.35
N THR A 128 -11.23 -11.16 16.44
CA THR A 128 -12.13 -11.21 17.58
C THR A 128 -12.64 -12.63 17.63
N ARG A 129 -12.06 -13.41 18.56
CA ARG A 129 -12.35 -14.81 18.89
C ARG A 129 -13.67 -15.30 18.30
N VAL A 130 -13.62 -15.98 17.16
CA VAL A 130 -14.75 -16.77 16.64
C VAL A 130 -14.89 -18.10 17.42
N ALA A 131 -14.23 -18.23 18.59
CA ALA A 131 -14.20 -19.47 19.38
C ALA A 131 -14.73 -19.36 20.81
N VAL A 132 -15.55 -18.35 21.17
CA VAL A 132 -16.23 -18.31 22.49
C VAL A 132 -17.72 -17.94 22.36
N ALA A 133 -18.40 -18.48 21.36
CA ALA A 133 -19.86 -18.52 21.30
C ALA A 133 -20.40 -19.91 20.92
N ALA A 134 -19.55 -20.94 21.09
CA ALA A 134 -19.92 -22.35 20.99
C ALA A 134 -19.60 -23.08 22.32
N SER A 135 -19.87 -22.43 23.45
CA SER A 135 -19.83 -23.03 24.78
C SER A 135 -21.07 -22.62 25.56
#